data_AF-A0A537N6K1-F1
#
_entry.id   AF-A0A537N6K1-F1
#
_cell.length_a   1.000
_cell.length_b   1.000
_cell.length_c   1.000
_cell.angle_alpha   90.00
_cell.angle_beta   90.00
_cell.angle_gamma   90.00
#
_symmetry.space_group_name_H-M   'P 1'
#
loop_
_entity.id
_entity.type
_entity.pdbx_description
1 polymer ?
#
loop_
_entity_poly.entity_id
_entity_poly.type
_entity_poly.pdbx_seq_one_letter_code
_entity_poly.pdbx_strand_id
1 'polypeptide(L)' 'MKIRKGDRVKVIAGRSKGKVGDVLRVLPSEDRVVVSGV' A
#
# COMPACT_ATOMS: atom_id res chain seq x y z
N MET A 1 1.10 7.19 11.02
CA MET A 1 1.14 6.64 9.65
C MET A 1 1.60 7.69 8.65
N LYS A 2 2.65 7.45 7.85
CA LYS A 2 3.21 8.43 6.88
C LYS A 2 2.64 8.33 5.45
N ILE A 3 1.73 7.39 5.21
CA ILE A 3 1.20 7.05 3.88
C ILE A 3 -0.18 7.69 3.70
N ARG A 4 -0.42 8.31 2.54
CA ARG A 4 -1.69 8.93 2.16
C ARG A 4 -2.29 8.26 0.92
N LYS A 5 -3.59 8.51 0.71
CA LYS A 5 -4.27 8.11 -0.53
C LYS A 5 -3.61 8.81 -1.72
N GLY A 6 -3.31 8.05 -2.76
CA GLY A 6 -2.59 8.54 -3.95
C GLY A 6 -1.07 8.43 -3.86
N ASP A 7 -0.52 7.99 -2.73
CA ASP A 7 0.91 7.68 -2.66
C ASP A 7 1.24 6.43 -3.47
N ARG A 8 2.45 6.42 -4.04
CA ARG A 8 2.99 5.27 -4.77
C ARG A 8 3.92 4.48 -3.87
N VAL A 9 3.64 3.20 -3.68
CA VAL A 9 4.36 2.34 -2.75
C VAL A 9 4.88 1.08 -3.44
N LYS A 10 5.99 0.54 -2.94
CA LYS A 10 6.59 -0.70 -3.43
C LYS A 10 6.51 -1.78 -2.36
N VAL A 11 6.07 -2.98 -2.76
CA VAL A 11 6.00 -4.13 -1.87
C VAL A 11 7.40 -4.70 -1.66
N ILE A 12 7.85 -4.76 -0.40
CA ILE A 12 9.18 -5.25 -0.01
C ILE A 12 9.21 -6.75 0.32
N ALA A 13 8.07 -7.35 0.67
CA ALA A 13 7.95 -8.73 1.12
C ALA A 13 6.59 -9.37 0.76
N GLY A 14 6.50 -10.70 0.80
CA GLY A 14 5.29 -11.47 0.50
C GLY A 14 5.14 -11.88 -0.98
N ARG A 15 4.00 -12.47 -1.33
CA ARG A 15 3.71 -13.00 -2.70
C ARG A 15 3.80 -11.93 -3.78
N SER A 16 3.55 -10.67 -3.43
CA SER A 16 3.55 -9.52 -4.33
C SER A 16 4.86 -8.72 -4.29
N LYS A 17 5.95 -9.27 -3.73
CA LYS A 17 7.25 -8.59 -3.61
C LYS A 17 7.72 -8.00 -4.94
N GLY A 18 8.15 -6.75 -4.91
CA GLY A 18 8.68 -6.02 -6.07
C GLY A 18 7.62 -5.23 -6.86
N LYS A 19 6.34 -5.53 -6.68
CA LYS A 19 5.26 -4.78 -7.33
C LYS A 19 5.17 -3.36 -6.75
N VAL A 20 4.87 -2.42 -7.64
CA VAL A 20 4.61 -1.01 -7.32
C VAL A 20 3.14 -0.76 -7.60
N GLY A 21 2.47 -0.07 -6.69
CA GLY A 21 1.05 0.28 -6.85
C GLY A 21 0.70 1.56 -6.12
N ASP A 22 -0.47 2.09 -6.44
CA ASP A 22 -0.98 3.32 -5.85
C ASP A 22 -1.94 3.00 -4.69
N VAL A 23 -1.89 3.82 -3.65
CA VAL A 23 -2.72 3.63 -2.46
C VAL A 23 -4.15 4.08 -2.73
N LEU A 24 -5.07 3.12 -2.75
CA LEU A 24 -6.51 3.36 -2.96
C LEU A 24 -7.18 3.94 -1.71
N ARG A 25 -6.85 3.37 -0.56
CA ARG A 25 -7.36 3.81 0.75
C ARG A 25 -6.42 3.39 1.87
N VAL A 26 -6.45 4.19 2.92
CA VAL A 26 -5.68 3.98 4.15
C VAL A 26 -6.67 3.61 5.25
N LEU A 27 -6.33 2.62 6.06
CA LEU A 27 -7.08 2.17 7.24
C LEU A 27 -6.21 2.43 8.48
N PRO A 28 -6.22 3.65 9.04
CA PRO A 28 -5.33 4.03 10.14
C PRO A 28 -5.61 3.24 11.42
N SER A 29 -6.86 2.85 11.66
CA SER A 29 -7.28 2.07 12.83
C SER A 29 -6.69 0.65 12.85
N GLU A 30 -6.33 0.12 11.69
CA GLU A 30 -5.77 -1.23 11.54
C GLU A 30 -4.29 -1.20 11.13
N ASP A 31 -3.68 -0.02 11.02
CA ASP A 31 -2.35 0.20 10.42
C ASP A 31 -2.18 -0.48 9.05
N ARG A 32 -3.25 -0.51 8.25
CA ARG A 32 -3.30 -1.19 6.94
C ARG A 32 -3.55 -0.23 5.79
N VAL A 33 -3.11 -0.64 4.61
CA VAL A 33 -3.25 0.13 3.37
C VAL A 33 -3.73 -0.80 2.26
N VAL A 34 -4.68 -0.34 1.45
CA VAL A 34 -5.12 -1.04 0.25
C VAL A 34 -4.43 -0.41 -0.95
N VAL A 35 -3.73 -1.23 -1.72
CA VAL A 35 -2.92 -0.82 -2.87
C VAL A 35 -3.49 -1.47 -4.13
N SER A 36 -3.49 -0.75 -5.25
CA SER A 36 -4.00 -1.28 -6.51
C SER A 36 -3.13 -2.44 -7.04
N GLY A 37 -3.75 -3.58 -7.34
CA GLY A 37 -3.11 -4.70 -8.05
C GLY A 37 -2.27 -5.68 -7.22
N VAL A 38 -2.37 -5.62 -5.88
CA VAL A 38 -1.65 -6.50 -4.94
C VAL A 38 -2.52 -7.05 -3.82
#